data_AF-V9LHP3-F1
#
_entry.id   AF-V9LHP3-F1
#
_cell.length_a   1.000
_cell.length_b   1.000
_cell.length_c   1.000
_cell.angle_alpha   90.00
_cell.angle_beta   90.00
_cell.angle_gamma   90.00
#
_symmetry.space_group_name_H-M   'P 1'
#
loop_
_entity.id
_entity.type
_entity.pdbx_description
1 polymer ?
#
loop_
_entity_poly.entity_id
_entity_poly.type
_entity_poly.pdbx_seq_one_letter_code
_entity_poly.pdbx_strand_id
1 'polypeptide(L)'
;MVRLNVLTISVATLIAIQSFALIIIYNKQKVVLTQTEARENKVHILILSSWRSGSSFVGQVFSQHPDVIYLMEPAWHVWVNMYQNSAKILQMAVRDLVRSTFLCDMSVFNVYMPEHKLISNLFQWDVSRALCSPPACDHYQRTDLTNYLTCKKHCNSSSFFKVEESCKTYSHVVLKEIR
;
A
#
# COMPACT_ATOMS: atom_id res chain seq x y z
N MET A 1 -24.86 -10.29 61.88
CA MET A 1 -24.68 -11.58 61.17
C MET A 1 -25.68 -11.59 60.02
N VAL A 2 -25.30 -11.10 58.84
CA VAL A 2 -26.21 -10.92 57.69
C VAL A 2 -26.43 -12.29 57.04
N ARG A 3 -27.63 -12.87 57.17
CA ARG A 3 -28.02 -14.09 56.44
C ARG A 3 -28.27 -13.71 54.99
N LEU A 4 -27.26 -13.82 54.13
CA LEU A 4 -27.48 -13.77 52.69
C LEU A 4 -28.19 -15.06 52.28
N ASN A 5 -29.43 -14.95 51.83
CA ASN A 5 -30.18 -16.09 51.29
C ASN A 5 -29.46 -16.58 50.03
N VAL A 6 -29.29 -17.90 49.88
CA VAL A 6 -28.59 -18.53 48.74
C VAL A 6 -29.03 -17.95 47.39
N LEU A 7 -30.31 -17.62 47.26
CA LEU A 7 -30.90 -16.95 46.09
C LEU A 7 -30.24 -15.59 45.76
N THR A 8 -29.97 -14.76 46.77
CA THR A 8 -29.33 -13.44 46.59
C THR A 8 -27.87 -13.56 46.16
N ILE A 9 -27.16 -14.59 46.63
CA ILE A 9 -25.80 -14.89 46.18
C ILE A 9 -25.83 -15.34 44.71
N SER A 10 -26.73 -16.25 44.35
CA SER A 10 -26.88 -16.75 42.97
C SER A 10 -27.28 -15.66 41.97
N VAL A 11 -28.14 -14.71 42.37
CA VAL A 11 -28.50 -13.58 41.51
C VAL A 11 -27.33 -12.61 41.35
N ALA A 12 -26.60 -12.31 42.43
CA ALA A 12 -25.44 -11.43 42.38
C ALA A 12 -24.31 -12.01 41.50
N THR A 13 -24.05 -13.32 41.58
CA THR A 13 -23.05 -13.97 40.72
C THR A 13 -23.46 -13.96 39.25
N LEU A 14 -24.74 -14.17 38.94
CA LEU A 14 -25.24 -14.11 37.56
C LEU A 14 -25.07 -12.70 36.96
N ILE A 15 -25.40 -11.66 37.73
CA ILE A 15 -25.23 -10.25 37.31
C ILE A 15 -23.74 -9.94 37.10
N ALA A 16 -22.86 -10.40 37.99
CA ALA A 16 -21.42 -10.19 37.86
C ALA A 16 -20.87 -10.85 36.58
N ILE A 17 -21.31 -12.08 36.28
CA ILE A 17 -20.92 -12.80 35.05
C ILE A 17 -21.42 -12.07 33.80
N GLN A 18 -22.67 -11.62 33.78
CA GLN A 18 -23.22 -10.88 32.63
C GLN A 18 -22.50 -9.54 32.42
N SER A 19 -22.21 -8.81 33.50
CA SER A 19 -21.44 -7.56 33.47
C SER A 19 -20.05 -7.78 32.89
N PHE A 20 -19.35 -8.83 33.36
CA PHE A 20 -18.01 -9.15 32.91
C PHE A 20 -17.98 -9.58 31.43
N ALA A 21 -18.96 -10.39 30.99
CA ALA A 21 -19.11 -10.77 29.60
C ALA A 21 -19.35 -9.54 28.70
N LEU A 22 -20.21 -8.61 29.14
CA LEU A 22 -20.50 -7.38 28.40
C LEU A 22 -19.26 -6.48 28.25
N ILE A 23 -18.45 -6.37 29.31
CA ILE A 23 -17.18 -5.63 29.29
C ILE A 23 -16.20 -6.28 28.30
N ILE A 24 -16.08 -7.61 28.28
CA ILE A 24 -15.22 -8.30 27.31
C ILE A 24 -15.69 -8.05 25.87
N ILE A 25 -17.00 -8.15 25.62
CA ILE A 25 -17.56 -7.90 24.29
C ILE A 25 -17.32 -6.45 23.86
N TYR A 26 -17.57 -5.49 24.74
CA TYR A 26 -17.34 -4.07 24.47
C TYR A 26 -15.86 -3.77 24.16
N ASN A 27 -14.94 -4.32 24.95
CA ASN A 27 -13.50 -4.14 24.73
C ASN A 27 -13.05 -4.77 23.41
N LYS A 28 -13.54 -5.98 23.07
CA LYS A 28 -13.26 -6.60 21.76
C LYS A 28 -13.79 -5.75 20.60
N GLN A 29 -15.01 -5.23 20.74
CA GLN A 29 -15.64 -4.41 19.70
C GLN A 29 -14.93 -3.08 19.52
N LYS A 30 -14.47 -2.45 20.61
CA LYS A 30 -13.64 -1.24 20.57
C LYS A 30 -12.30 -1.49 19.88
N VAL A 31 -11.61 -2.60 20.18
CA VAL A 31 -10.36 -2.97 19.50
C VAL A 31 -10.56 -3.19 18.00
N VAL A 32 -11.65 -3.84 17.59
CA VAL A 32 -11.99 -4.03 16.17
C VAL A 32 -12.31 -2.70 15.49
N LEU A 33 -13.06 -1.80 16.14
CA LEU A 33 -13.38 -0.48 15.60
C LEU A 33 -12.10 0.37 15.42
N THR A 34 -11.22 0.38 16.42
CA THR A 34 -9.94 1.10 16.37
C THR A 34 -9.00 0.52 15.31
N GLN A 35 -8.98 -0.80 15.09
CA GLN A 35 -8.23 -1.40 13.99
C GLN A 35 -8.82 -1.09 12.60
N THR A 36 -10.14 -0.92 12.54
CA THR A 36 -10.85 -0.57 11.30
C THR A 36 -10.64 0.91 10.94
N GLU A 37 -10.61 1.80 11.93
CA GLU A 37 -10.24 3.21 11.76
C GLU A 37 -8.74 3.41 11.47
N ALA A 38 -7.86 2.56 12.02
CA ALA A 38 -6.42 2.61 11.76
C ALA A 38 -6.02 2.00 10.40
N ARG A 39 -6.88 1.21 9.75
CA ARG A 39 -6.81 0.99 8.30
C ARG A 39 -7.51 2.17 7.64
N GLU A 40 -6.79 3.28 7.53
CA GLU A 40 -7.16 4.34 6.60
C GLU A 40 -7.31 3.67 5.21
N ASN A 41 -8.56 3.50 4.76
CA ASN A 41 -8.87 2.76 3.53
C ASN A 41 -8.27 3.54 2.35
N LYS A 42 -7.04 3.18 1.95
CA LYS A 42 -6.36 3.78 0.80
C LYS A 42 -7.23 3.65 -0.44
N VAL A 43 -7.25 4.70 -1.25
CA VAL A 43 -7.93 4.67 -2.55
C VAL A 43 -7.00 4.05 -3.57
N HIS A 44 -7.46 2.99 -4.24
CA HIS A 44 -6.71 2.29 -5.28
C HIS A 44 -7.25 2.67 -6.66
N ILE A 45 -6.38 3.12 -7.55
CA ILE A 45 -6.75 3.49 -8.93
C ILE A 45 -5.85 2.70 -9.89
N LEU A 46 -6.47 1.94 -10.79
CA LEU A 46 -5.78 1.22 -11.87
C LEU A 46 -6.08 1.89 -13.22
N ILE A 47 -5.06 2.49 -13.83
CA ILE A 47 -5.13 2.99 -15.21
C ILE A 47 -4.72 1.85 -16.13
N LEU A 48 -5.68 1.09 -16.64
CA LEU A 48 -5.44 0.03 -17.61
C LEU A 48 -5.70 0.54 -19.03
N SER A 49 -4.70 0.49 -19.91
CA SER A 49 -4.83 0.98 -21.27
C SER A 49 -3.93 0.22 -22.26
N SER A 50 -3.89 0.64 -23.52
CA SER A 50 -2.95 0.18 -24.54
C SER A 50 -1.78 1.17 -24.72
N TRP A 51 -0.76 0.75 -25.47
CA TRP A 51 0.38 1.59 -25.85
C TRP A 51 -0.08 2.83 -26.63
N ARG A 52 0.59 3.97 -26.41
CA ARG A 52 0.35 5.25 -27.13
C ARG A 52 -1.06 5.85 -26.97
N SER A 53 -1.83 5.41 -25.99
CA SER A 53 -3.18 5.90 -25.67
C SER A 53 -3.23 7.22 -24.89
N GLY A 54 -2.08 7.77 -24.48
CA GLY A 54 -2.02 8.93 -23.58
C GLY A 54 -2.14 8.57 -22.08
N SER A 55 -2.26 7.28 -21.72
CA SER A 55 -2.38 6.85 -20.31
C SER A 55 -1.20 7.30 -19.43
N SER A 56 0.01 7.44 -19.99
CA SER A 56 1.18 7.93 -19.26
C SER A 56 1.03 9.41 -18.87
N PHE A 57 0.41 10.22 -19.73
CA PHE A 57 0.08 11.61 -19.42
C PHE A 57 -0.94 11.68 -18.28
N VAL A 58 -2.00 10.86 -18.33
CA VAL A 58 -3.00 10.76 -17.25
C VAL A 58 -2.33 10.35 -15.93
N GLY A 59 -1.42 9.38 -15.96
CA GLY A 59 -0.64 8.98 -14.79
C GLY A 59 0.22 10.12 -14.23
N GLN A 60 0.83 10.94 -15.09
CA GLN A 60 1.56 12.13 -14.66
C GLN A 60 0.68 13.19 -14.00
N VAL A 61 -0.55 13.39 -14.49
CA VAL A 61 -1.52 14.29 -13.84
C VAL A 61 -1.81 13.83 -12.42
N PHE A 62 -2.02 12.53 -12.20
CA PHE A 62 -2.18 11.96 -10.85
C PHE A 62 -0.92 12.12 -9.99
N SER A 63 0.27 11.87 -10.56
CA SER A 63 1.57 12.09 -9.89
C SER A 63 1.73 13.54 -9.41
N GLN A 64 0.96 14.49 -9.97
CA GLN A 64 1.00 15.88 -9.53
C GLN A 64 0.17 16.18 -8.26
N HIS A 65 -0.44 15.20 -7.59
CA HIS A 65 -1.16 15.42 -6.33
C HIS A 65 -0.30 15.03 -5.11
N PRO A 66 -0.22 15.85 -4.04
CA PRO A 66 0.65 15.56 -2.87
C PRO A 66 0.22 14.32 -2.08
N ASP A 67 -1.00 13.84 -2.24
CA ASP A 67 -1.52 12.64 -1.55
C ASP A 67 -1.60 11.38 -2.44
N VAL A 68 -1.06 11.45 -3.66
CA VAL A 68 -0.97 10.32 -4.58
C VAL A 68 0.45 9.79 -4.70
N ILE A 69 0.61 8.47 -4.53
CA ILE A 69 1.75 7.74 -5.07
C ILE A 69 1.37 7.11 -6.41
N TYR A 70 2.05 7.54 -7.47
CA TYR A 70 1.87 7.01 -8.83
C TYR A 70 3.03 6.07 -9.19
N LEU A 71 2.73 4.84 -9.63
CA LEU A 71 3.73 3.92 -10.17
C LEU A 71 3.38 3.55 -11.60
N MET A 72 4.37 3.67 -12.48
CA MET A 72 4.21 3.44 -13.91
C MET A 72 4.67 2.03 -14.27
N GLU A 73 3.72 1.19 -14.69
CA GLU A 73 3.93 -0.17 -15.20
C GLU A 73 4.74 -1.07 -14.27
N PRO A 74 4.37 -1.19 -12.98
CA PRO A 74 5.07 -2.10 -12.06
C PRO A 74 5.04 -3.56 -12.53
N ALA A 75 4.01 -4.00 -13.27
CA ALA A 75 3.96 -5.34 -13.86
C ALA A 75 5.01 -5.58 -14.97
N TRP A 76 5.68 -4.54 -15.47
CA TRP A 76 6.82 -4.68 -16.39
C TRP A 76 7.84 -5.72 -15.91
N HIS A 77 8.09 -5.75 -14.60
CA HIS A 77 9.00 -6.70 -13.96
C HIS A 77 8.55 -8.16 -14.12
N VAL A 78 7.25 -8.44 -14.07
CA VAL A 78 6.72 -9.79 -14.35
C VAL A 78 6.97 -10.13 -15.82
N TRP A 79 6.63 -9.23 -16.73
CA TRP A 79 6.74 -9.48 -18.17
C TRP A 79 8.17 -9.79 -18.60
N VAL A 80 9.17 -9.02 -18.13
CA VAL A 80 10.56 -9.22 -18.54
C VAL A 80 11.22 -10.44 -17.89
N ASN A 81 10.81 -10.83 -16.68
CA ASN A 81 11.40 -11.99 -16.00
C ASN A 81 10.69 -13.31 -16.34
N MET A 82 9.41 -13.25 -16.72
CA MET A 82 8.58 -14.44 -16.95
C MET A 82 8.13 -14.60 -18.40
N TYR A 83 8.71 -13.89 -19.38
CA TYR A 83 8.23 -13.83 -20.77
C TYR A 83 8.02 -15.19 -21.47
N GLN A 84 8.73 -16.25 -21.04
CA GLN A 84 8.60 -17.60 -21.60
C GLN A 84 7.37 -18.39 -21.08
N ASN A 85 6.68 -17.86 -20.07
CA ASN A 85 5.55 -18.54 -19.45
C ASN A 85 4.24 -18.35 -20.23
N SER A 86 3.27 -19.22 -19.96
CA SER A 86 1.94 -19.10 -20.54
C SER A 86 1.22 -17.82 -20.09
N ALA A 87 0.31 -17.31 -20.94
CA ALA A 87 -0.53 -16.16 -20.61
C ALA A 87 -1.29 -16.32 -19.29
N LYS A 88 -1.73 -17.55 -18.95
CA LYS A 88 -2.40 -17.85 -17.69
C LYS A 88 -1.50 -17.62 -16.48
N ILE A 89 -0.24 -18.04 -16.55
CA ILE A 89 0.74 -17.85 -15.47
C ILE A 89 1.05 -16.36 -15.32
N LEU A 90 1.32 -15.67 -16.43
CA LEU A 90 1.59 -14.24 -16.44
C LEU A 90 0.42 -13.44 -15.85
N GLN A 91 -0.82 -13.77 -16.22
CA GLN A 91 -2.00 -13.11 -15.68
C GLN A 91 -2.11 -13.26 -14.15
N MET A 92 -1.81 -14.44 -13.60
CA MET A 92 -1.82 -14.67 -12.16
C MET A 92 -0.74 -13.85 -11.45
N ALA A 93 0.49 -13.89 -11.97
CA ALA A 93 1.62 -13.14 -11.43
C ALA A 93 1.37 -11.62 -11.46
N VAL A 94 0.86 -11.08 -12.57
CA VAL A 94 0.52 -9.65 -12.69
C VAL A 94 -0.59 -9.26 -11.73
N ARG A 95 -1.65 -10.06 -11.61
CA ARG A 95 -2.75 -9.80 -10.67
C ARG A 95 -2.23 -9.73 -9.23
N ASP A 96 -1.37 -10.67 -8.85
CA ASP A 96 -0.85 -10.75 -7.48
C ASP A 96 0.12 -9.59 -7.21
N LEU A 97 0.98 -9.22 -8.17
CA LEU A 97 1.84 -8.04 -8.09
C LEU A 97 1.05 -6.74 -7.94
N VAL A 98 0.05 -6.51 -8.79
CA VAL A 98 -0.80 -5.32 -8.74
C VAL A 98 -1.53 -5.22 -7.40
N ARG A 99 -2.08 -6.34 -6.91
CA ARG A 99 -2.76 -6.40 -5.62
C ARG A 99 -1.82 -6.06 -4.47
N SER A 100 -0.65 -6.68 -4.39
CA SER A 100 0.33 -6.41 -3.33
C SER A 100 0.83 -4.97 -3.39
N THR A 101 1.07 -4.44 -4.59
CA THR A 101 1.50 -3.04 -4.77
C THR A 101 0.45 -2.06 -4.26
N PHE A 102 -0.85 -2.29 -4.53
CA PHE A 102 -1.92 -1.46 -3.97
C PHE A 102 -1.95 -1.48 -2.44
N LEU A 103 -1.66 -2.63 -1.84
CA LEU A 103 -1.59 -2.79 -0.38
C LEU A 103 -0.28 -2.25 0.22
N CYS A 104 0.57 -1.60 -0.57
CA CYS A 104 1.90 -1.17 -0.17
C CYS A 104 2.73 -2.33 0.41
N ASP A 105 2.65 -3.51 -0.19
CA ASP A 105 3.53 -4.64 0.05
C ASP A 105 4.47 -4.79 -1.15
N MET A 106 5.68 -4.27 -1.00
CA MET A 106 6.67 -4.28 -2.09
C MET A 106 7.55 -5.53 -2.07
N SER A 107 7.30 -6.46 -1.14
CA SER A 107 8.02 -7.74 -1.07
C SER A 107 7.73 -8.62 -2.28
N VAL A 108 6.58 -8.44 -2.95
CA VAL A 108 6.20 -9.16 -4.18
C VAL A 108 7.24 -9.01 -5.30
N PHE A 109 7.98 -7.88 -5.32
CA PHE A 109 9.03 -7.64 -6.29
C PHE A 109 10.28 -8.49 -6.07
N ASN A 110 10.46 -9.11 -4.89
CA ASN A 110 11.59 -10.00 -4.62
C ASN A 110 11.67 -11.18 -5.60
N VAL A 111 10.52 -11.59 -6.17
CA VAL A 111 10.45 -12.68 -7.15
C VAL A 111 10.95 -12.23 -8.53
N TYR A 112 10.86 -10.93 -8.84
CA TYR A 112 11.06 -10.38 -10.19
C TYR A 112 12.22 -9.39 -10.28
N MET A 113 12.94 -9.16 -9.18
CA MET A 113 14.01 -8.17 -9.10
C MET A 113 15.15 -8.71 -8.23
N PRO A 114 16.40 -8.23 -8.43
CA PRO A 114 17.54 -8.66 -7.63
C PRO A 114 17.34 -8.39 -6.12
N GLU A 115 18.09 -9.11 -5.28
CA GLU A 115 18.00 -8.98 -3.81
C GLU A 115 18.34 -7.56 -3.34
N HIS A 116 19.51 -7.05 -3.73
CA HIS A 116 19.99 -5.70 -3.41
C HIS A 116 19.49 -4.64 -4.40
N LYS A 117 18.17 -4.53 -4.50
CA LYS A 117 17.51 -3.55 -5.37
C LYS A 117 17.46 -2.16 -4.76
N LEU A 118 17.65 -1.16 -5.61
CA LEU A 118 17.45 0.25 -5.37
C LEU A 118 16.09 0.68 -5.94
N ILE A 119 15.61 1.86 -5.54
CA ILE A 119 14.43 2.47 -6.18
C ILE A 119 14.64 2.56 -7.70
N SER A 120 15.87 2.83 -8.14
CA SER A 120 16.19 2.95 -9.57
C SER A 120 16.01 1.68 -10.39
N ASN A 121 15.86 0.52 -9.75
CA ASN A 121 15.52 -0.71 -10.45
C ASN A 121 14.01 -0.82 -10.74
N LEU A 122 13.15 -0.05 -10.08
CA LEU A 122 11.73 -0.01 -10.40
C LEU A 122 11.54 0.70 -11.75
N PHE A 123 10.72 0.12 -12.63
CA PHE A 123 10.52 0.69 -13.97
C PHE A 123 9.89 2.07 -13.86
N GLN A 124 10.46 3.07 -14.54
CA GLN A 124 9.96 4.45 -14.59
C GLN A 124 9.72 5.08 -13.20
N TRP A 125 10.49 4.69 -12.18
CA TRP A 125 10.34 5.21 -10.81
C TRP A 125 10.45 6.74 -10.72
N ASP A 126 11.27 7.36 -11.57
CA ASP A 126 11.60 8.79 -11.56
C ASP A 126 10.46 9.70 -12.02
N VAL A 127 9.40 9.12 -12.58
CA VAL A 127 8.18 9.86 -12.94
C VAL A 127 7.17 9.93 -11.78
N SER A 128 7.48 9.28 -10.66
CA SER A 128 6.69 9.32 -9.43
C SER A 128 7.19 10.43 -8.53
N ARG A 129 6.41 11.50 -8.35
CA ARG A 129 6.75 12.55 -7.38
C ARG A 129 7.00 11.97 -5.99
N ALA A 130 6.19 11.00 -5.59
CA ALA A 130 6.28 10.36 -4.29
C ALA A 130 7.63 9.65 -4.05
N LEU A 131 8.31 9.21 -5.12
CA LEU A 131 9.65 8.61 -5.03
C LEU A 131 10.77 9.63 -5.20
N CYS A 132 10.44 10.87 -5.54
CA CYS A 132 11.35 12.01 -5.64
C CYS A 132 11.31 12.93 -4.41
N SER A 133 10.48 12.60 -3.41
CA SER A 133 10.26 13.37 -2.18
C SER A 133 10.32 12.46 -0.94
N PRO A 134 10.38 13.02 0.29
CA PRO A 134 10.45 12.21 1.50
C PRO A 134 9.25 11.26 1.64
N PRO A 135 9.45 10.02 2.15
CA PRO A 135 10.67 9.51 2.77
C PRO A 135 11.65 8.82 1.79
N ALA A 136 11.36 8.77 0.49
CA ALA A 136 12.21 8.10 -0.50
C ALA A 136 13.45 8.92 -0.89
N CYS A 137 13.31 10.23 -0.98
CA CYS A 137 14.40 11.13 -1.35
C CYS A 137 14.17 12.53 -0.80
N ASP A 138 15.21 13.17 -0.26
CA ASP A 138 15.08 14.49 0.37
C ASP A 138 15.32 15.67 -0.61
N HIS A 139 15.29 15.43 -1.92
CA HIS A 139 15.60 16.47 -2.92
C HIS A 139 14.44 17.45 -3.16
N TYR A 140 13.20 16.96 -3.16
CA TYR A 140 11.99 17.76 -3.31
C TYR A 140 11.10 17.65 -2.08
N GLN A 141 10.35 18.70 -1.76
CA GLN A 141 9.24 18.59 -0.81
C GLN A 141 8.05 17.90 -1.47
N ARG A 142 7.17 17.31 -0.65
CA ARG A 142 5.98 16.57 -1.12
C ARG A 142 5.03 17.41 -1.98
N THR A 143 5.01 18.72 -1.78
CA THR A 143 4.17 19.68 -2.50
C THR A 143 4.82 20.25 -3.75
N ASP A 144 6.11 19.99 -3.98
CA ASP A 144 6.84 20.57 -5.09
C ASP A 144 6.45 19.94 -6.43
N LEU A 145 6.60 20.73 -7.50
CA LEU A 145 6.63 20.20 -8.84
C LEU A 145 8.00 19.54 -9.08
N THR A 146 7.98 18.27 -9.45
CA THR A 146 9.19 17.48 -9.65
C THR A 146 9.59 17.41 -11.12
N ASN A 147 10.89 17.52 -11.39
CA ASN A 147 11.44 17.23 -12.71
C ASN A 147 12.06 15.82 -12.71
N TYR A 148 11.64 14.97 -13.65
CA TYR A 148 12.10 13.57 -13.69
C TYR A 148 13.61 13.44 -13.92
N LEU A 149 14.24 14.30 -14.72
CA LEU A 149 15.70 14.25 -14.96
C LEU A 149 16.48 14.58 -13.70
N THR A 150 16.03 15.59 -12.97
CA THR A 150 16.61 15.98 -11.68
C THR A 150 16.42 14.87 -10.64
N CYS A 151 15.20 14.33 -10.53
CA CYS A 151 14.91 13.22 -9.63
C CYS A 151 15.80 12.00 -9.94
N LYS A 152 15.90 11.60 -11.21
CA LYS A 152 16.75 10.50 -11.66
C LYS A 152 18.22 10.70 -11.31
N LYS A 153 18.70 11.94 -11.33
CA LYS A 153 20.08 12.28 -10.94
C LYS A 153 20.31 12.22 -9.43
N HIS A 154 19.35 12.69 -8.63
CA HIS A 154 19.56 12.90 -7.19
C HIS A 154 18.99 11.79 -6.29
N CYS A 155 18.03 10.99 -6.77
CA CYS A 155 17.25 10.06 -5.94
C CYS A 155 17.45 8.57 -6.31
N ASN A 156 18.38 8.24 -7.20
CA ASN A 156 18.49 6.88 -7.77
C ASN A 156 19.07 5.82 -6.82
N SER A 157 19.76 6.23 -5.78
CA SER A 157 20.57 5.37 -4.91
C SER A 157 19.84 4.96 -3.63
N SER A 158 18.60 5.40 -3.44
CA SER A 158 17.78 5.00 -2.29
C SER A 158 17.47 3.51 -2.32
N SER A 159 17.48 2.88 -1.14
CA SER A 159 17.07 1.48 -0.98
C SER A 159 15.63 1.26 -1.43
N PHE A 160 15.34 0.14 -2.10
CA PHE A 160 14.00 -0.15 -2.61
C PHE A 160 12.92 -0.22 -1.52
N PHE A 161 13.26 -0.56 -0.28
CA PHE A 161 12.30 -0.55 0.84
C PHE A 161 11.61 0.82 1.03
N LYS A 162 12.28 1.91 0.63
CA LYS A 162 11.72 3.26 0.63
C LYS A 162 10.48 3.43 -0.26
N VAL A 163 10.30 2.59 -1.29
CA VAL A 163 9.05 2.59 -2.09
C VAL A 163 7.87 2.17 -1.22
N GLU A 164 8.06 1.15 -0.39
CA GLU A 164 7.05 0.65 0.54
C GLU A 164 6.75 1.68 1.63
N GLU A 165 7.80 2.23 2.24
CA GLU A 165 7.69 3.28 3.25
C GLU A 165 6.93 4.49 2.69
N SER A 166 7.29 4.94 1.49
CA SER A 166 6.60 6.03 0.82
C SER A 166 5.13 5.67 0.62
N CYS A 167 4.81 4.56 -0.04
CA CYS A 167 3.44 4.12 -0.31
C CYS A 167 2.53 4.15 0.94
N LYS A 168 3.06 3.72 2.08
CA LYS A 168 2.34 3.72 3.36
C LYS A 168 1.92 5.12 3.81
N THR A 169 2.66 6.18 3.45
CA THR A 169 2.35 7.57 3.80
C THR A 169 1.37 8.30 2.86
N TYR A 170 0.98 7.70 1.73
CA TYR A 170 0.06 8.33 0.76
C TYR A 170 -1.34 7.70 0.87
N SER A 171 -2.39 8.51 0.82
CA SER A 171 -3.77 8.00 0.92
C SER A 171 -4.29 7.40 -0.39
N HIS A 172 -3.65 7.71 -1.52
CA HIS A 172 -4.04 7.22 -2.85
C HIS A 172 -2.88 6.51 -3.53
N VAL A 173 -3.12 5.29 -4.02
CA VAL A 173 -2.17 4.50 -4.80
C VAL A 173 -2.68 4.38 -6.23
N VAL A 174 -1.93 4.92 -7.19
CA VAL A 174 -2.28 4.91 -8.60
C VAL A 174 -1.27 4.08 -9.36
N LEU A 175 -1.74 3.02 -10.00
CA LEU A 175 -0.92 2.16 -10.84
C LEU A 175 -1.37 2.33 -12.29
N LYS A 176 -0.44 2.48 -13.21
CA LYS A 176 -0.74 2.43 -14.65
C LYS A 176 -0.17 1.16 -15.24
N GLU A 177 -0.98 0.40 -15.97
CA GLU A 177 -0.59 -0.83 -16.64
C GLU A 177 -0.96 -0.80 -18.13
N ILE A 178 -0.28 -1.63 -18.90
CA ILE A 178 -0.57 -1.84 -20.33
C ILE A 178 -1.10 -3.26 -20.56
N ARG A 179 -2.12 -3.38 -21.41
CA ARG A 179 -2.64 -4.65 -21.94
C ARG A 179 -2.02 -4.97 -23.31
#